data_AF-Q0IJB1-F1
#
_entry.id   AF-Q0IJB1-F1
#
_cell.length_a   1.000
_cell.length_b   1.000
_cell.length_c   1.000
_cell.angle_alpha   90.00
_cell.angle_beta   90.00
_cell.angle_gamma   90.00
#
_symmetry.space_group_name_H-M   'P 1'
#
loop_
_entity.id
_entity.type
_entity.pdbx_description
1 polymer ?
#
loop_
_entity_poly.entity_id
_entity_poly.type
_entity_poly.pdbx_seq_one_letter_code
_entity_poly.pdbx_strand_id
1 'polypeptide(L)' 'TTMVAVLIGLIFLGQQLTQVGVMNINGAIFLFLTNMTFQNAFATITVFTSELPVFIRETRSRLYRLTT' A
#
# COMPACT_ATOMS: atom_id res chain seq x y z
N THR A 1 5.30 -7.70 -0.76
CA THR A 1 3.98 -8.35 -0.90
C THR A 1 3.98 -9.83 -0.54
N THR A 2 4.84 -10.67 -1.13
CA THR A 2 4.81 -12.14 -0.98
C THR A 2 5.04 -12.62 0.46
N MET A 3 5.99 -12.03 1.19
CA MET A 3 6.28 -12.42 2.57
C MET A 3 5.10 -12.23 3.53
N VAL A 4 4.43 -11.06 3.47
CA VAL A 4 3.26 -10.76 4.31
C VAL A 4 2.08 -11.64 3.91
N ALA A 5 1.90 -11.90 2.62
CA ALA A 5 0.87 -12.80 2.12
C ALA A 5 1.06 -14.24 2.60
N VAL A 6 2.29 -14.75 2.59
CA VAL A 6 2.64 -16.09 3.08
C VAL A 6 2.46 -16.18 4.60
N LEU A 7 2.84 -15.14 5.36
CA LEU A 7 2.63 -15.08 6.80
C LEU A 7 1.14 -15.14 7.17
N ILE A 8 0.29 -14.32 6.52
CA ILE A 8 -1.15 -14.32 6.79
C ILE A 8 -1.76 -15.66 6.34
N GLY A 9 -1.35 -16.19 5.18
CA GLY A 9 -1.80 -17.51 4.71
C GLY A 9 -1.46 -18.66 5.67
N LEU A 10 -0.31 -18.60 6.34
CA LEU A 10 0.09 -19.58 7.36
C LEU A 10 -0.69 -19.41 8.68
N ILE A 11 -0.99 -18.17 9.10
CA ILE A 11 -1.73 -17.88 10.34
C ILE A 11 -3.19 -18.35 10.24
N PHE A 12 -3.80 -18.25 9.07
CA PHE A 12 -5.20 -18.66 8.84
C PHE A 12 -5.34 -20.08 8.26
N LEU A 13 -4.26 -20.87 8.20
CA LEU A 13 -4.28 -22.25 7.72
C LEU A 13 -5.09 -23.13 8.68
N GLY A 14 -6.16 -23.79 8.19
CA GLY A 14 -6.96 -24.73 9.00
C GLY A 14 -8.08 -24.11 9.84
N GLN A 15 -8.56 -22.92 9.48
CA GLN A 15 -9.73 -22.31 10.12
C GLN A 15 -11.01 -23.15 9.93
N GLN A 16 -11.66 -23.49 11.05
CA GLN A 16 -12.96 -24.16 11.09
C GLN A 16 -14.06 -23.16 10.72
N LEU A 17 -15.01 -23.55 9.87
CA LEU A 17 -16.20 -22.76 9.48
C LEU A 17 -17.21 -22.67 10.63
N THR A 18 -16.82 -21.98 11.70
CA THR A 18 -17.67 -21.60 12.83
C THR A 18 -17.86 -20.08 12.83
N GLN A 19 -18.77 -19.54 13.65
CA GLN A 19 -19.00 -18.09 13.72
C GLN A 19 -17.71 -17.29 14.03
N VAL A 20 -16.84 -17.85 14.87
CA VAL A 20 -15.51 -17.28 15.15
C VAL A 20 -14.58 -17.36 13.93
N GLY A 21 -14.72 -18.42 13.13
CA GLY A 21 -13.95 -18.61 11.91
C GLY A 21 -14.28 -17.61 10.80
N VAL A 22 -15.57 -17.29 10.62
CA VAL A 22 -16.00 -16.27 9.65
C VAL A 22 -15.45 -14.90 10.02
N MET A 23 -15.43 -14.54 11.31
CA MET A 23 -14.86 -13.29 11.80
C MET A 23 -13.34 -13.21 11.53
N ASN A 24 -12.62 -14.31 11.76
CA ASN A 24 -11.19 -14.41 11.50
C ASN A 24 -10.85 -14.25 10.00
N ILE A 25 -11.61 -14.89 9.10
CA ILE A 25 -11.44 -14.74 7.65
C ILE A 25 -11.66 -13.29 7.21
N ASN A 26 -12.69 -12.62 7.74
CA ASN A 26 -12.94 -11.21 7.45
C ASN A 26 -11.77 -10.32 7.92
N GLY A 27 -11.19 -10.61 9.09
CA GLY A 27 -9.99 -9.94 9.58
C GLY A 27 -8.77 -10.15 8.68
N ALA A 28 -8.58 -11.38 8.18
CA ALA A 28 -7.50 -11.70 7.25
C ALA A 28 -7.61 -10.90 5.95
N ILE A 29 -8.80 -10.84 5.37
CA ILE A 29 -9.08 -10.08 4.14
C ILE A 29 -8.84 -8.59 4.36
N PHE A 30 -9.31 -8.03 5.48
CA PHE A 30 -9.07 -6.62 5.83
C PHE A 30 -7.56 -6.31 5.93
N LEU A 31 -6.80 -7.18 6.58
CA LEU A 31 -5.36 -6.99 6.78
C LEU A 31 -4.58 -7.11 5.47
N PHE A 32 -5.02 -7.98 4.56
CA PHE A 32 -4.54 -8.08 3.18
C PHE A 32 -4.80 -6.80 2.38
N LEU A 33 -6.05 -6.33 2.37
CA LEU A 33 -6.47 -5.15 1.62
C LEU A 33 -5.71 -3.90 2.08
N THR A 34 -5.57 -3.77 3.39
CA THR A 34 -4.86 -2.67 4.04
C THR A 34 -3.37 -2.70 3.70
N ASN A 35 -2.73 -3.87 3.75
CA ASN A 35 -1.33 -4.03 3.32
C ASN A 35 -1.11 -3.65 1.85
N MET A 36 -2.02 -4.08 0.96
CA MET A 36 -1.94 -3.75 -0.47
C MET A 36 -2.12 -2.25 -0.70
N THR A 37 -3.08 -1.63 -0.02
CA THR A 37 -3.35 -0.19 -0.15
C THR A 37 -2.18 0.64 0.39
N PHE A 38 -1.63 0.29 1.56
CA PHE A 38 -0.50 1.02 2.13
C PHE A 38 0.79 0.90 1.30
N GLN A 39 1.07 -0.27 0.71
CA GLN A 39 2.24 -0.39 -0.18
C GLN A 39 2.12 0.50 -1.42
N ASN A 40 0.93 0.55 -2.03
CA ASN A 40 0.70 1.45 -3.17
C ASN A 40 0.83 2.93 -2.78
N ALA A 41 0.27 3.33 -1.63
CA ALA A 41 0.38 4.70 -1.13
C ALA A 41 1.83 5.08 -0.76
N PHE A 42 2.60 4.16 -0.17
CA PHE A 42 3.98 4.44 0.20
C PHE A 42 4.87 4.63 -1.04
N ALA A 43 4.63 3.85 -2.10
CA ALA A 43 5.35 3.99 -3.37
C ALA A 43 5.11 5.38 -4.00
N THR A 44 3.86 5.83 -4.05
CA THR A 44 3.54 7.15 -4.61
C THR A 44 4.14 8.28 -3.77
N ILE A 45 3.99 8.23 -2.44
CA ILE A 45 4.58 9.25 -1.54
C ILE A 45 6.10 9.33 -1.73
N THR A 46 6.78 8.18 -1.80
CA THR A 46 8.23 8.14 -1.99
C THR A 46 8.65 8.75 -3.32
N VAL A 47 7.98 8.37 -4.42
CA VAL A 47 8.27 8.93 -5.75
C VAL A 47 7.99 10.43 -5.78
N PHE A 48 6.81 10.87 -5.33
CA PHE A 48 6.46 12.29 -5.31
C PHE A 48 7.45 13.12 -4.49
N THR A 49 7.83 12.67 -3.28
CA THR A 49 8.80 13.41 -2.45
C THR A 49 10.20 13.40 -3.05
N SER A 50 10.60 12.36 -3.78
CA SER A 50 11.88 12.31 -4.48
C SER A 50 11.93 13.23 -5.71
N GLU A 51 10.82 13.36 -6.45
CA GLU A 51 10.73 14.15 -7.67
C GLU A 51 10.35 15.63 -7.39
N LEU A 52 9.71 15.92 -6.25
CA LEU A 52 9.37 17.29 -5.82
C LEU A 52 10.54 18.28 -5.84
N PRO A 53 11.75 17.98 -5.31
CA PRO A 53 12.88 18.90 -5.38
C PRO A 53 13.36 19.15 -6.82
N VAL A 54 13.32 18.12 -7.68
CA VAL A 54 13.66 18.23 -9.11
C VAL A 54 12.65 19.14 -9.80
N PHE A 55 11.37 18.93 -9.53
CA PHE A 55 10.27 19.74 -10.05
C PHE A 55 10.38 21.22 -9.65
N ILE A 56 10.70 21.51 -8.38
CA ILE A 56 10.90 22.90 -7.89
C ILE A 56 12.10 23.54 -8.59
N ARG A 57 13.19 22.81 -8.80
CA ARG A 57 14.38 23.29 -9.51
C ARG A 57 14.04 23.67 -10.96
N GLU A 58 13.36 22.79 -11.68
CA GLU A 58 13.03 23.01 -13.11
C GLU A 58 11.98 24.10 -13.31
N THR A 59 11.04 24.22 -12.38
CA THR A 59 10.07 25.33 -12.34
C THR A 59 10.77 26.68 -12.12
N ARG A 60 11.76 26.75 -11.23
CA ARG A 60 12.57 27.98 -11.03
C ARG A 60 13.40 28.33 -12.26
N SER A 61 13.90 27.34 -12.98
CA SER A 61 14.60 27.53 -14.26
C SER A 61 13.68 27.87 -15.44
N ARG A 62 12.36 28.02 -15.21
CA ARG A 62 11.33 28.31 -16.23
C ARG A 62 11.26 27.30 -17.37
N LEU A 63 11.76 26.07 -17.15
CA LEU A 63 11.71 24.98 -18.14
C LEU A 63 10.29 24.40 -18.25
N TYR A 64 9.51 24.45 -17.17
CA TYR A 64 8.09 24.08 -17.15
C TYR A 64 7.25 25.21 -16.57
N ARG A 65 6.09 25.48 -17.20
CA ARG A 65 5.06 26.36 -16.65
C ARG A 65 4.01 25.51 -15.96
N LEU A 66 3.81 25.74 -14.67
CA LEU A 66 2.61 25.32 -13.96
C LEU A 66 1.44 26.10 -14.57
N THR A 67 0.73 25.47 -15.51
CA THR A 67 -0.53 26.05 -16.01
C THR A 67 -1.59 25.58 -15.03
N THR A 68 -2.07 26.53 -14.22
CA THR A 68 -3.18 26.35 -13.27
C THR A 68 -4.47 26.01 -14.00
#